data_AF-A0A920T572-F1
#
_entry.id   AF-A0A920T572-F1
#
_cell.length_a   1.000
_cell.length_b   1.000
_cell.length_c   1.000
_cell.angle_alpha   90.00
_cell.angle_beta   90.00
_cell.angle_gamma   90.00
#
_symmetry.space_group_name_H-M   'P 1'
#
loop_
_entity.id
_entity.type
_entity.pdbx_description
1 polymer ?
#
loop_
_entity_poly.entity_id
_entity_poly.type
_entity_poly.pdbx_seq_one_letter_code
_entity_poly.pdbx_strand_id
1 'polypeptide(L)' 'MSDTRAKELGLQPLARIVASGVSALNPEIMGLGPIDACRQVLDRAGMQMSDIDLVEINEAFAVQVLGSAEP' A
#
# COMPACT_ATOMS: atom_id res chain seq x y z
N MET A 1 14.97 5.37 -5.73
CA MET A 1 15.96 6.40 -6.12
C MET A 1 15.63 7.68 -5.37
N SER A 2 16.62 8.41 -4.86
CA SER A 2 16.38 9.68 -4.16
C SER A 2 16.03 10.81 -5.13
N ASP A 3 15.34 11.83 -4.62
CA ASP A 3 15.15 13.14 -5.26
C ASP A 3 16.47 13.66 -5.85
N THR A 4 17.51 13.69 -5.02
CA THR A 4 18.80 14.29 -5.37
C THR A 4 19.41 13.61 -6.59
N ARG A 5 19.38 12.26 -6.58
CA ARG A 5 19.93 11.49 -7.68
C ARG A 5 19.11 11.64 -8.96
N ALA A 6 17.79 11.78 -8.85
CA ALA A 6 16.95 12.04 -10.01
C ALA A 6 17.29 13.39 -10.65
N LYS A 7 17.50 14.44 -9.85
CA LYS A 7 17.91 15.77 -10.31
C LYS A 7 19.29 15.76 -10.98
N GLU A 8 20.27 15.10 -10.37
CA GLU A 8 21.61 14.94 -10.95
C GLU A 8 21.60 14.27 -12.33
N LEU A 9 20.68 13.34 -12.54
CA LEU A 9 20.53 12.59 -13.79
C LEU A 9 19.58 13.27 -14.79
N GLY A 10 19.01 14.45 -14.47
CA GLY A 10 18.05 15.14 -15.34
C GLY A 10 16.74 14.36 -15.56
N LEU A 11 16.37 13.47 -14.64
CA LEU A 11 15.17 12.65 -14.74
C LEU A 11 13.96 13.37 -14.12
N GLN A 12 12.79 13.21 -14.73
CA GLN A 12 11.52 13.69 -14.19
C GLN A 12 10.80 12.56 -13.43
N PRO A 13 10.70 12.62 -12.08
CA PRO A 13 9.99 11.59 -11.31
C PRO A 13 8.48 11.61 -11.60
N LEU A 14 7.88 10.44 -11.75
CA LEU A 14 6.43 10.29 -11.95
C LEU A 14 5.65 10.19 -10.64
N ALA A 15 6.28 9.65 -9.58
CA ALA A 15 5.69 9.45 -8.28
C ALA A 15 6.77 9.40 -7.19
N ARG A 16 6.35 9.42 -5.92
CA ARG A 16 7.20 9.16 -4.75
C ARG A 16 6.58 8.10 -3.86
N ILE A 17 7.42 7.32 -3.19
CA ILE A 17 6.97 6.42 -2.13
C ILE A 17 6.83 7.24 -0.84
N VAL A 18 5.63 7.31 -0.27
CA VAL A 18 5.34 8.09 0.93
C VAL A 18 5.60 7.28 2.20
N ALA A 19 5.08 6.06 2.26
CA ALA A 19 5.28 5.11 3.35
C ALA A 19 5.14 3.68 2.83
N SER A 20 5.54 2.70 3.65
CA SER A 20 5.27 1.28 3.43
C SER A 20 4.77 0.61 4.70
N GLY A 21 3.93 -0.41 4.55
CA GLY A 21 3.39 -1.23 5.63
C GLY A 21 3.65 -2.71 5.33
N VAL A 22 4.01 -3.48 6.35
CA VAL A 22 4.20 -4.93 6.27
C VAL A 22 3.59 -5.55 7.51
N SER A 23 2.68 -6.50 7.30
CA SER A 23 2.04 -7.31 8.34
C SER A 23 2.36 -8.79 8.12
N ALA A 24 2.19 -9.57 9.18
CA ALA A 24 2.24 -11.03 9.13
C ALA A 24 0.98 -11.57 9.81
N LEU A 25 0.47 -12.69 9.30
CA LEU A 25 -0.73 -13.36 9.78
C LEU A 25 -0.59 -14.87 9.64
N ASN A 26 -1.54 -15.62 10.21
CA ASN A 26 -1.58 -17.07 10.07
C ASN A 26 -1.71 -17.44 8.56
N PRO A 27 -0.86 -18.34 8.03
CA PRO A 27 -0.90 -18.76 6.63
C PRO A 27 -2.28 -19.23 6.14
N GLU A 28 -3.11 -19.82 7.00
CA GLU A 28 -4.46 -20.29 6.64
C GLU A 28 -5.38 -19.15 6.19
N ILE A 29 -5.10 -17.91 6.59
CA ILE A 29 -5.87 -16.72 6.25
C ILE A 29 -5.04 -15.68 5.49
N MET A 30 -3.93 -16.09 4.87
CA MET A 30 -2.93 -15.18 4.27
C MET A 30 -3.52 -14.10 3.33
N GLY A 31 -4.67 -14.39 2.69
CA GLY A 31 -5.35 -13.44 1.80
C GLY A 31 -5.82 -12.16 2.48
N LEU A 32 -5.94 -12.13 3.82
CA LEU A 32 -6.34 -10.96 4.60
C LEU A 32 -5.18 -10.05 5.00
N GLY A 33 -3.96 -10.36 4.56
CA GLY A 33 -2.77 -9.55 4.82
C GLY A 33 -2.91 -8.05 4.50
N PRO A 34 -3.60 -7.65 3.41
CA PRO A 34 -3.79 -6.24 3.09
C PRO A 34 -4.45 -5.43 4.21
N ILE A 35 -5.35 -6.01 5.01
CA ILE A 35 -6.09 -5.28 6.05
C ILE A 35 -5.13 -4.59 7.04
N ASP A 36 -4.25 -5.36 7.67
CA ASP A 36 -3.34 -4.82 8.68
C ASP A 36 -2.17 -4.05 8.06
N ALA A 37 -1.73 -4.42 6.86
CA ALA A 37 -0.69 -3.68 6.14
C ALA A 37 -1.17 -2.27 5.73
N CYS A 38 -2.41 -2.16 5.25
CA CYS A 38 -3.04 -0.89 4.88
C CYS A 38 -3.27 0.01 6.10
N ARG A 39 -3.76 -0.54 7.21
CA ARG A 39 -3.88 0.21 8.48
C ARG A 39 -2.53 0.76 8.94
N GLN A 40 -1.49 -0.08 8.90
CA GLN A 40 -0.14 0.33 9.31
C GLN A 40 0.46 1.41 8.41
N VAL A 41 0.29 1.33 7.08
CA VAL A 41 0.86 2.34 6.17
C VAL A 41 0.12 3.67 6.26
N LEU A 42 -1.20 3.65 6.45
CA LEU A 42 -2.01 4.86 6.64
C LEU A 42 -1.61 5.59 7.94
N ASP A 43 -1.45 4.85 9.05
CA ASP A 43 -0.97 5.41 10.31
C ASP A 43 0.43 6.03 10.17
N ARG A 44 1.37 5.32 9.53
CA ARG A 44 2.72 5.83 9.26
C ARG A 44 2.74 7.06 8.36
N ALA A 45 1.81 7.14 7.41
CA ALA A 45 1.67 8.29 6.50
C ALA A 45 0.90 9.45 7.14
N GLY A 46 0.24 9.25 8.29
CA GLY A 46 -0.69 10.22 8.88
C GLY A 46 -1.89 10.49 7.99
N MET A 47 -2.35 9.48 7.25
CA MET A 47 -3.45 9.57 6.27
C MET A 47 -4.63 8.71 6.69
N GLN A 48 -5.80 9.04 6.15
CA GLN A 48 -7.02 8.25 6.25
C GLN A 48 -7.35 7.60 4.91
N MET A 49 -8.21 6.59 4.93
CA MET A 49 -8.68 5.94 3.69
C MET A 49 -9.38 6.94 2.74
N SER A 50 -10.02 7.98 3.28
CA SER A 50 -10.64 9.07 2.52
C SER A 50 -9.64 9.95 1.75
N ASP A 51 -8.35 9.87 2.09
CA ASP A 51 -7.29 10.63 1.40
C ASP A 51 -6.72 9.84 0.20
N ILE A 52 -7.24 8.64 -0.08
CA ILE A 52 -6.77 7.74 -1.13
C ILE A 52 -7.75 7.75 -2.30
N ASP A 53 -7.32 8.30 -3.43
CA ASP A 53 -8.13 8.38 -4.65
C ASP A 53 -8.26 7.03 -5.38
N LEU A 54 -7.19 6.21 -5.34
CA LEU A 54 -7.11 4.94 -6.05
C LEU A 54 -6.46 3.87 -5.18
N VAL A 55 -7.10 2.70 -5.13
CA VAL A 55 -6.57 1.50 -4.47
C VAL A 55 -6.21 0.48 -5.52
N GLU A 56 -4.94 0.10 -5.56
CA GLU A 56 -4.44 -1.03 -6.34
C GLU A 56 -4.21 -2.20 -5.40
N ILE A 57 -5.13 -3.16 -5.40
CA ILE A 57 -5.04 -4.40 -4.63
C ILE A 57 -4.69 -5.55 -5.55
N ASN A 58 -3.76 -6.41 -5.13
CA ASN A 58 -3.49 -7.63 -5.89
C ASN A 58 -4.67 -8.60 -5.75
N GLU A 59 -5.21 -9.04 -6.88
CA GLU A 59 -6.39 -9.92 -6.92
C GLU A 59 -6.01 -11.41 -7.00
N ALA A 60 -5.34 -11.93 -5.97
CA ALA A 60 -4.95 -13.35 -5.95
C ALA A 60 -6.16 -14.29 -6.09
N PHE A 61 -7.27 -13.96 -5.41
CA PHE A 61 -8.57 -14.64 -5.48
C PHE A 61 -9.71 -13.66 -5.23
N ALA A 62 -10.88 -13.86 -5.83
CA ALA A 62 -12.03 -12.97 -5.62
C ALA A 62 -12.44 -12.87 -4.12
N VAL A 63 -12.47 -14.00 -3.41
CA VAL A 63 -12.88 -14.04 -2.00
C VAL A 63 -11.97 -13.21 -1.09
N GLN A 64 -10.65 -13.17 -1.36
CA GLN A 64 -9.74 -12.37 -0.54
C GLN A 64 -9.87 -10.88 -0.83
N VAL A 65 -10.15 -10.50 -2.09
CA VAL A 65 -10.37 -9.09 -2.45
C VAL A 65 -11.58 -8.56 -1.71
N LEU A 66 -12.70 -9.29 -1.77
CA LEU A 66 -13.92 -8.92 -1.06
C LEU A 66 -13.67 -8.82 0.44
N GLY A 67 -13.00 -9.81 1.03
CA GLY A 67 -12.68 -9.79 2.46
C GLY A 67 -11.70 -8.69 2.89
N SER A 68 -10.89 -8.16 1.98
CA SER A 68 -9.88 -7.13 2.27
C SER A 68 -10.32 -5.70 1.89
N ALA A 69 -11.23 -5.57 0.94
CA ALA A 69 -11.71 -4.30 0.40
C ALA A 69 -13.03 -3.84 1.02
N GLU A 70 -13.80 -4.75 1.62
CA GLU A 70 -14.98 -4.38 2.40
C GLU A 70 -14.58 -3.80 3.78
N PRO A 71 -15.26 -2.73 4.24
CA PRO A 71 -14.96 -2.05 5.50
C PRO A 71 -15.26 -2.88 6.76
#